data_AF-A0A366E9R6-F1
#
_entry.id   AF-A0A366E9R6-F1
#
_cell.length_a   1.000
_cell.length_b   1.000
_cell.length_c   1.000
_cell.angle_alpha   90.00
_cell.angle_beta   90.00
_cell.angle_gamma   90.00
#
_symmetry.space_group_name_H-M   'P 1'
#
loop_
_entity.id
_entity.type
_entity.pdbx_description
1 polymer ?
#
loop_
_entity_poly.entity_id
_entity_poly.type
_entity_poly.pdbx_seq_one_letter_code
_entity_poly.pdbx_strand_id
1 'polypeptide(L)'
;MRKFILLAALALTPLLLAAALFTGIEVKYGEHDTDYSFFVKQQPSLQLFFVNPIVCGECDVEAFEKLSVANIEEIRTYCRQRFGLDNLRMCHAIFAEHQRQVNTTMQDLDEIAAVAARFINYQNIEQNSNWAFPVVNAKVVVPECLLPLDTAWRDDADQAKRISVSCADTGRPAPQDRWNVTLPIYPN
;
A
#
# COMPACT_ATOMS: atom_id res chain seq x y z
N MET A 1 -45.84 -14.61 -19.31
CA MET A 1 -45.11 -13.59 -18.54
C MET A 1 -45.08 -13.89 -17.03
N ARG A 2 -46.22 -14.00 -16.34
CA ARG A 2 -46.27 -14.25 -14.87
C ARG A 2 -45.50 -15.50 -14.39
N LYS A 3 -45.56 -16.62 -15.12
CA LYS A 3 -44.80 -17.85 -14.81
C LYS A 3 -43.27 -17.67 -14.96
N PHE A 4 -42.82 -16.91 -15.95
CA PHE A 4 -41.40 -16.62 -16.16
C PHE A 4 -40.85 -15.71 -15.07
N ILE A 5 -41.64 -14.72 -14.61
CA ILE A 5 -41.28 -13.85 -13.49
C ILE A 5 -41.19 -14.65 -12.18
N LEU A 6 -42.13 -15.57 -11.94
CA LEU A 6 -42.11 -16.47 -10.77
C LEU A 6 -40.89 -17.41 -10.78
N LEU A 7 -40.55 -18.00 -11.93
CA LEU A 7 -39.37 -18.87 -12.07
C LEU A 7 -38.07 -18.09 -11.91
N ALA A 8 -37.98 -16.88 -12.47
CA ALA A 8 -36.83 -16.00 -12.31
C ALA A 8 -36.66 -15.56 -10.84
N ALA A 9 -37.74 -15.20 -10.16
CA ALA A 9 -37.71 -14.85 -8.73
C ALA A 9 -37.29 -16.05 -7.86
N LEU A 10 -37.78 -17.26 -8.14
CA LEU A 10 -37.39 -18.48 -7.41
C LEU A 10 -35.90 -18.80 -7.55
N ALA A 11 -35.30 -18.52 -8.71
CA ALA A 11 -33.88 -18.75 -8.95
C ALA A 11 -32.99 -17.64 -8.39
N LEU A 12 -33.43 -16.39 -8.40
CA LEU A 12 -32.65 -15.26 -7.88
C LEU A 12 -32.54 -15.26 -6.35
N THR A 13 -33.60 -15.69 -5.67
CA THR A 13 -33.67 -15.65 -4.20
C THR A 13 -32.54 -16.46 -3.52
N PRO A 14 -32.30 -17.75 -3.87
CA PRO A 14 -31.19 -18.50 -3.27
C PRO A 14 -29.82 -17.95 -3.66
N LEU A 15 -29.69 -17.34 -4.86
CA LEU A 15 -28.44 -16.71 -5.29
C LEU A 15 -28.11 -15.46 -4.45
N LEU A 16 -29.11 -14.60 -4.20
CA LEU A 16 -28.97 -13.44 -3.33
C LEU A 16 -28.70 -13.84 -1.88
N LEU A 17 -29.37 -14.90 -1.40
CA LEU A 17 -29.15 -15.43 -0.06
C LEU A 17 -27.73 -15.98 0.09
N ALA A 18 -27.26 -16.74 -0.91
CA ALA A 18 -25.89 -17.23 -0.94
C ALA A 18 -24.90 -16.07 -0.96
N ALA A 19 -25.08 -15.08 -1.85
CA ALA A 19 -24.22 -13.90 -1.90
C ALA A 19 -24.13 -13.19 -0.55
N ALA A 20 -25.26 -12.99 0.15
CA ALA A 20 -25.29 -12.35 1.46
C ALA A 20 -24.50 -13.12 2.54
N LEU A 21 -24.53 -14.47 2.50
CA LEU A 21 -23.76 -15.31 3.42
C LEU A 21 -22.24 -15.20 3.23
N PHE A 22 -21.79 -14.84 2.02
CA PHE A 22 -20.38 -14.68 1.66
C PHE A 22 -19.92 -13.22 1.65
N THR A 23 -20.76 -12.26 2.01
CA THR A 23 -20.36 -10.85 2.15
C THR A 23 -20.13 -10.47 3.60
N GLY A 24 -19.05 -9.72 3.89
CA GLY A 24 -18.73 -9.19 5.20
C GLY A 24 -18.27 -7.73 5.14
N ILE A 25 -18.37 -7.04 6.28
CA ILE A 25 -17.88 -5.67 6.47
C ILE A 25 -16.93 -5.69 7.68
N GLU A 26 -15.68 -5.31 7.44
CA GLU A 26 -14.69 -5.04 8.48
C GLU A 26 -14.93 -3.64 9.04
N VAL A 27 -15.01 -3.53 10.36
CA VAL A 27 -15.15 -2.28 11.10
C VAL A 27 -13.82 -1.95 11.76
N LYS A 28 -13.31 -0.75 11.53
CA LYS A 28 -12.05 -0.26 12.11
C LYS A 28 -12.35 0.96 12.96
N TYR A 29 -12.11 0.86 14.26
CA TYR A 29 -12.25 1.97 15.19
C TYR A 29 -10.96 2.79 15.23
N GLY A 30 -11.04 4.07 14.87
CA GLY A 30 -9.99 5.06 15.13
C GLY A 30 -10.33 5.92 16.34
N GLU A 31 -9.42 6.80 16.76
CA GLU A 31 -9.67 7.72 17.90
C GLU A 31 -10.76 8.75 17.59
N HIS A 32 -10.87 9.16 16.32
CA HIS A 32 -11.80 10.20 15.89
C HIS A 32 -12.88 9.74 14.91
N ASP A 33 -12.66 8.64 14.18
CA ASP A 33 -13.58 8.16 13.13
C ASP A 33 -13.69 6.62 13.13
N THR A 34 -14.76 6.09 12.52
CA THR A 34 -14.95 4.64 12.31
C THR A 34 -15.00 4.34 10.81
N ASP A 35 -14.06 3.52 10.35
CA ASP A 35 -13.95 3.12 8.94
C ASP A 35 -14.61 1.76 8.70
N TYR A 36 -15.15 1.60 7.48
CA TYR A 36 -15.81 0.37 7.03
C TYR A 36 -15.16 -0.14 5.74
N SER A 37 -14.82 -1.42 5.70
CA SER A 37 -14.21 -2.06 4.52
C SER A 37 -14.98 -3.32 4.14
N PHE A 38 -15.42 -3.40 2.88
CA PHE A 38 -16.09 -4.58 2.35
C PHE A 38 -15.11 -5.74 2.11
N PHE A 39 -15.56 -6.97 2.35
CA PHE A 39 -14.85 -8.16 1.91
C PHE A 39 -15.76 -9.36 1.57
N VAL A 40 -15.22 -10.27 0.75
CA VAL A 40 -15.82 -11.58 0.49
C VAL A 40 -15.27 -12.58 1.51
N LYS A 41 -16.18 -13.20 2.27
CA LYS A 41 -15.86 -14.24 3.24
C LYS A 41 -15.43 -15.52 2.53
N GLN A 42 -14.58 -16.30 3.17
CA GLN A 42 -14.18 -17.63 2.69
C GLN A 42 -15.11 -18.75 3.16
N GLN A 43 -15.96 -18.49 4.15
CA GLN A 43 -16.96 -19.43 4.66
C GLN A 43 -18.31 -18.73 4.84
N PRO A 44 -19.44 -19.41 4.58
CA PRO A 44 -20.76 -18.81 4.73
C PRO A 44 -21.05 -18.55 6.21
N SER A 45 -21.49 -17.33 6.54
CA SER A 45 -21.91 -16.99 7.89
C SER A 45 -22.97 -15.89 7.90
N LEU A 46 -23.86 -15.92 8.89
CA LEU A 46 -24.88 -14.88 9.12
C LEU A 46 -24.28 -13.59 9.72
N GLN A 47 -23.08 -13.66 10.27
CA GLN A 47 -22.39 -12.49 10.84
C GLN A 47 -21.98 -11.53 9.72
N LEU A 48 -22.48 -10.30 9.73
CA LEU A 48 -22.15 -9.31 8.70
C LEU A 48 -20.94 -8.44 9.07
N PHE A 49 -20.85 -8.03 10.34
CA PHE A 49 -19.81 -7.12 10.83
C PHE A 49 -18.71 -7.87 11.56
N PHE A 50 -17.47 -7.52 11.25
CA PHE A 50 -16.27 -8.11 11.81
C PHE A 50 -15.34 -7.01 12.30
N VAL A 51 -14.87 -7.15 13.53
CA VAL A 51 -13.76 -6.34 14.04
C VAL A 51 -12.48 -7.15 13.83
N ASN A 52 -11.39 -6.50 13.47
CA ASN A 52 -10.09 -7.15 13.37
C ASN A 52 -9.38 -7.13 14.73
N PRO A 53 -9.33 -8.26 15.46
CA PRO A 53 -8.72 -8.31 16.79
C PRO A 53 -7.18 -8.27 16.79
N ILE A 54 -6.53 -8.28 15.62
CA ILE A 54 -5.06 -8.23 15.50
C ILE A 54 -4.54 -6.78 15.47
N VAL A 55 -5.34 -5.84 14.96
CA VAL A 55 -4.94 -4.44 14.78
C VAL A 55 -5.73 -3.57 15.76
N CYS A 56 -5.07 -2.91 16.71
CA CYS A 56 -5.71 -2.01 17.68
C CYS A 56 -5.85 -0.55 17.18
N GLY A 57 -6.21 -0.37 15.90
CA GLY A 57 -6.43 0.97 15.32
C GLY A 57 -5.13 1.70 15.01
N GLU A 58 -4.66 2.55 15.94
CA GLU A 58 -3.48 3.42 15.76
C GLU A 58 -2.17 2.83 16.31
N CYS A 59 -2.23 1.62 16.86
CA CYS A 59 -1.07 0.94 17.41
C CYS A 59 -0.33 0.08 16.35
N ASP A 60 0.92 -0.26 16.67
CA ASP A 60 1.65 -1.32 16.00
C ASP A 60 1.02 -2.70 16.28
N VAL A 61 1.06 -3.60 15.29
CA VAL A 61 0.63 -5.00 15.46
C VAL A 61 1.54 -5.67 16.49
N GLU A 62 0.93 -6.23 17.53
CA GLU A 62 1.67 -6.93 18.58
C GLU A 62 2.44 -8.13 18.02
N ALA A 63 3.58 -8.46 18.63
CA ALA A 63 4.30 -9.68 18.30
C ALA A 63 3.41 -10.91 18.54
N PHE A 64 3.54 -11.92 17.67
CA PHE A 64 2.71 -13.13 17.72
C PHE A 64 2.72 -13.82 19.10
N GLU A 65 3.90 -13.85 19.75
CA GLU A 65 4.11 -14.48 21.06
C GLU A 65 3.44 -13.73 22.21
N LYS A 66 3.04 -12.47 22.00
CA LYS A 66 2.37 -11.62 22.98
C LYS A 66 0.85 -11.57 22.82
N LEU A 67 0.31 -12.18 21.77
CA LEU A 67 -1.12 -12.20 21.52
C LEU A 67 -1.87 -12.74 22.74
N SER A 68 -2.88 -11.98 23.19
CA SER A 68 -3.73 -12.38 24.31
C SER A 68 -4.41 -13.71 24.05
N VAL A 69 -4.24 -14.66 24.97
CA VAL A 69 -4.89 -15.97 24.92
C VAL A 69 -6.41 -15.85 24.93
N ALA A 70 -6.94 -14.81 25.59
CA ALA A 70 -8.38 -14.56 25.65
C ALA A 70 -9.00 -14.24 24.28
N ASN A 71 -8.19 -13.77 23.32
CA ASN A 71 -8.68 -13.31 22.01
C ASN A 71 -8.43 -14.32 20.88
N ILE A 72 -7.77 -15.45 21.16
CA ILE A 72 -7.33 -16.41 20.12
C ILE A 72 -8.50 -16.93 19.28
N GLU A 73 -9.65 -17.24 19.88
CA GLU A 73 -10.82 -17.74 19.14
C GLU A 73 -11.44 -16.67 18.25
N GLU A 74 -11.46 -15.41 18.70
CA GLU A 74 -11.94 -14.29 17.90
C GLU A 74 -11.01 -14.05 16.71
N ILE A 75 -9.70 -14.03 16.94
CA ILE A 75 -8.70 -13.92 15.89
C ILE A 75 -8.85 -15.07 14.89
N ARG A 76 -8.95 -16.31 15.35
CA ARG A 76 -9.13 -17.47 14.47
C ARG A 76 -10.40 -17.36 13.64
N THR A 77 -11.51 -16.96 14.26
CA THR A 77 -12.79 -16.79 13.56
C THR A 77 -12.67 -15.72 12.48
N TYR A 78 -12.08 -14.57 12.81
CA TYR A 78 -11.83 -13.51 11.85
C TYR A 78 -10.94 -13.98 10.70
N CYS A 79 -9.80 -14.62 10.99
CA CYS A 79 -8.86 -15.14 10.00
C CYS A 79 -9.50 -16.15 9.03
N ARG A 80 -10.33 -17.06 9.57
CA ARG A 80 -11.04 -18.05 8.76
C ARG A 80 -12.08 -17.40 7.88
N GLN A 81 -12.83 -16.43 8.39
CA GLN A 81 -13.86 -15.72 7.63
C GLN A 81 -13.22 -14.82 6.56
N ARG A 82 -12.17 -14.07 6.90
CA ARG A 82 -11.55 -13.06 6.02
C ARG A 82 -10.60 -13.65 4.98
N PHE A 83 -9.80 -14.63 5.38
CA PHE A 83 -8.69 -15.17 4.58
C PHE A 83 -8.75 -16.69 4.37
N GLY A 84 -9.67 -17.41 5.03
CA GLY A 84 -9.76 -18.86 4.90
C GLY A 84 -8.59 -19.57 5.57
N LEU A 85 -7.93 -18.91 6.52
CA LEU A 85 -6.74 -19.41 7.20
C LEU A 85 -7.10 -19.88 8.61
N ASP A 86 -6.83 -21.15 8.88
CA ASP A 86 -6.88 -21.73 10.24
C ASP A 86 -5.57 -21.57 11.00
N ASN A 87 -4.47 -21.34 10.28
CA ASN A 87 -3.16 -21.14 10.88
C ASN A 87 -3.04 -19.69 11.38
N LEU A 88 -3.16 -19.51 12.70
CA LEU A 88 -3.08 -18.21 13.37
C LEU A 88 -1.77 -17.48 13.06
N ARG A 89 -0.64 -18.20 12.98
CA ARG A 89 0.67 -17.60 12.68
C ARG A 89 0.73 -17.03 11.27
N MET A 90 0.17 -17.75 10.30
CA MET A 90 0.08 -17.23 8.91
C MET A 90 -0.85 -16.03 8.82
N CYS A 91 -1.99 -16.07 9.50
CA CYS A 91 -2.91 -14.93 9.51
C CYS A 91 -2.29 -13.69 10.16
N HIS A 92 -1.63 -13.85 11.31
CA HIS A 92 -0.90 -12.76 11.97
C HIS A 92 0.20 -12.18 11.07
N ALA A 93 0.93 -13.05 10.35
CA ALA A 93 1.99 -12.63 9.44
C ALA A 93 1.49 -11.69 8.33
N ILE A 94 0.23 -11.81 7.87
CA ILE A 94 -0.35 -10.87 6.88
C ILE A 94 -0.34 -9.44 7.43
N PHE A 95 -0.74 -9.26 8.69
CA PHE A 95 -0.80 -7.94 9.33
C PHE A 95 0.58 -7.43 9.73
N ALA A 96 1.42 -8.31 10.28
CA ALA A 96 2.79 -7.96 10.62
C ALA A 96 3.59 -7.55 9.37
N GLU A 97 3.39 -8.22 8.24
CA GLU A 97 4.04 -7.86 6.97
C GLU A 97 3.46 -6.57 6.40
N HIS A 98 2.14 -6.36 6.47
CA HIS A 98 1.55 -5.08 6.05
C HIS A 98 2.12 -3.91 6.86
N GLN A 99 2.24 -4.07 8.18
CA GLN A 99 2.87 -3.06 9.03
C GLN A 99 4.35 -2.91 8.72
N ARG A 100 5.10 -3.99 8.44
CA ARG A 100 6.48 -3.86 7.97
C ARG A 100 6.56 -3.07 6.68
N GLN A 101 5.68 -3.29 5.71
CA GLN A 101 5.65 -2.52 4.46
C GLN A 101 5.35 -1.04 4.69
N VAL A 102 4.45 -0.73 5.63
CA VAL A 102 4.16 0.65 6.06
C VAL A 102 5.37 1.26 6.78
N ASN A 103 6.01 0.50 7.65
CA ASN A 103 7.20 0.89 8.41
C ASN A 103 8.49 0.82 7.58
N THR A 104 8.44 0.30 6.35
CA THR A 104 9.62 0.19 5.47
C THR A 104 9.99 1.58 5.00
N THR A 105 11.28 1.87 5.18
CA THR A 105 12.00 3.13 5.07
C THR A 105 11.54 4.03 3.92
N MET A 106 11.52 5.34 4.18
CA MET A 106 11.45 6.33 3.12
C MET A 106 12.82 6.39 2.44
N GLN A 107 12.83 6.65 1.13
CA GLN A 107 14.07 6.86 0.39
C GLN A 107 14.89 7.98 1.03
N ASP A 108 16.17 7.70 1.30
CA ASP A 108 17.07 8.72 1.83
C ASP A 108 17.25 9.85 0.80
N LEU A 109 17.06 11.08 1.27
CA LEU A 109 17.23 12.28 0.46
C LEU A 109 18.69 12.46 0.04
N ASP A 110 19.63 12.03 0.87
CA ASP A 110 21.06 12.11 0.56
C ASP A 110 21.45 11.16 -0.57
N GLU A 111 20.80 9.99 -0.67
CA GLU A 111 20.97 9.07 -1.79
C GLU A 111 20.40 9.65 -3.09
N ILE A 112 19.20 10.24 -3.05
CA ILE A 112 18.62 10.95 -4.21
C ILE A 112 19.57 12.07 -4.66
N ALA A 113 20.10 12.85 -3.72
CA ALA A 113 21.04 13.93 -4.00
C ALA A 113 22.35 13.39 -4.59
N ALA A 114 22.90 12.29 -4.06
CA ALA A 114 24.15 11.71 -4.53
C ALA A 114 24.05 11.22 -5.98
N VAL A 115 22.96 10.54 -6.34
CA VAL A 115 22.74 10.05 -7.71
C VAL A 115 22.54 11.22 -8.68
N ALA A 116 21.74 12.23 -8.29
CA ALA A 116 21.57 13.45 -9.06
C ALA A 116 22.90 14.20 -9.28
N ALA A 117 23.72 14.35 -8.23
CA ALA A 117 25.03 14.98 -8.32
C ALA A 117 25.98 14.24 -9.25
N ARG A 118 25.99 12.91 -9.18
CA ARG A 118 26.81 12.08 -10.08
C ARG A 118 26.42 12.32 -11.54
N PHE A 119 25.13 12.32 -11.84
CA PHE A 119 24.63 12.59 -13.19
C PHE A 119 25.03 13.98 -13.68
N ILE A 120 24.79 15.03 -12.89
CA ILE A 120 25.13 16.42 -13.27
C ILE A 120 26.63 16.62 -13.44
N ASN A 121 27.46 16.05 -12.58
CA ASN A 121 28.91 16.14 -12.73
C ASN A 121 29.40 15.51 -14.03
N TYR A 122 28.84 14.36 -14.40
CA TYR A 122 29.14 13.72 -15.68
C TYR A 122 28.72 14.60 -16.85
N GLN A 123 27.50 15.14 -16.81
CA GLN A 123 26.98 16.03 -17.86
C GLN A 123 27.77 17.34 -17.98
N ASN A 124 28.26 17.90 -16.87
CA ASN A 124 29.10 19.09 -16.87
C ASN A 124 30.43 18.87 -17.57
N ILE A 125 31.03 17.69 -17.38
CA ILE A 125 32.27 17.31 -18.07
C ILE A 125 32.01 17.14 -19.58
N GLU A 126 30.96 16.42 -19.96
CA GLU A 126 30.64 16.17 -21.37
C GLU A 126 30.27 17.45 -22.13
N GLN A 127 29.48 18.33 -21.51
CA GLN A 127 28.92 19.52 -22.16
C GLN A 127 29.74 20.79 -21.88
N ASN A 128 30.87 20.67 -21.18
CA ASN A 128 31.70 21.79 -20.73
C ASN A 128 30.86 22.88 -20.06
N SER A 129 30.01 22.46 -19.12
CA SER A 129 29.07 23.31 -18.38
C SER A 129 29.34 23.27 -16.88
N ASN A 130 28.56 24.03 -16.11
CA ASN A 130 28.74 24.18 -14.66
C ASN A 130 27.41 24.16 -13.90
N TRP A 131 26.48 23.28 -14.28
CA TRP A 131 25.20 23.18 -13.61
C TRP A 131 25.31 22.66 -12.18
N ALA A 132 24.42 23.15 -11.33
CA ALA A 132 24.16 22.68 -9.98
C ALA A 132 22.65 22.53 -9.77
N PHE A 133 22.27 21.79 -8.73
CA PHE A 133 20.87 21.63 -8.31
C PHE A 133 20.77 22.00 -6.82
N PRO A 134 19.61 22.50 -6.37
CA PRO A 134 19.43 22.86 -4.97
C PRO A 134 19.34 21.58 -4.12
N VAL A 135 19.51 21.73 -2.80
CA VAL A 135 19.29 20.62 -1.86
C VAL A 135 17.91 20.02 -2.09
N VAL A 136 17.83 18.68 -2.10
CA VAL A 136 16.58 17.95 -2.30
C VAL A 136 15.61 18.36 -1.19
N ASN A 137 14.40 18.76 -1.59
CA ASN A 137 13.42 19.29 -0.67
C ASN A 137 12.97 18.20 0.31
N ALA A 138 12.95 18.49 1.62
CA ALA A 138 12.46 17.58 2.66
C ALA A 138 10.98 17.16 2.49
N LYS A 139 10.23 17.84 1.62
CA LYS A 139 8.87 17.44 1.20
C LYS A 139 8.86 16.24 0.24
N VAL A 140 10.00 15.84 -0.32
CA VAL A 140 10.12 14.62 -1.12
C VAL A 140 10.05 13.43 -0.17
N VAL A 141 8.89 12.79 -0.12
CA VAL A 141 8.66 11.61 0.71
C VAL A 141 8.20 10.50 -0.22
N VAL A 142 9.15 9.66 -0.64
CA VAL A 142 8.91 8.54 -1.55
C VAL A 142 9.39 7.25 -0.90
N PRO A 143 8.74 6.10 -1.18
CA PRO A 143 9.24 4.81 -0.72
C PRO A 143 10.67 4.53 -1.18
N GLU A 144 11.45 3.83 -0.36
CA GLU A 144 12.77 3.32 -0.76
C GLU A 144 12.66 2.47 -2.05
N CYS A 145 13.63 2.63 -2.95
CA CYS A 145 13.67 1.87 -4.20
C CYS A 145 14.34 0.51 -4.00
N LEU A 146 13.77 -0.56 -4.57
CA LEU A 146 14.40 -1.89 -4.56
C LEU A 146 15.51 -2.05 -5.60
N LEU A 147 15.51 -1.17 -6.60
CA LEU A 147 16.47 -1.14 -7.69
C LEU A 147 17.35 0.12 -7.58
N PRO A 148 18.56 0.11 -8.16
CA PRO A 148 19.35 1.33 -8.27
C PRO A 148 18.54 2.46 -8.92
N LEU A 149 18.61 3.65 -8.33
CA LEU A 149 17.94 4.83 -8.85
C LEU A 149 18.45 5.17 -10.25
N ASP A 150 17.54 5.58 -11.13
CA ASP A 150 17.85 6.02 -12.49
C ASP A 150 17.74 7.54 -12.62
N THR A 151 18.52 8.11 -13.54
CA THR A 151 18.57 9.56 -13.79
C THR A 151 18.49 9.88 -15.26
N ALA A 152 17.64 10.85 -15.60
CA ALA A 152 17.50 11.34 -16.95
C ALA A 152 17.30 12.86 -16.99
N TRP A 153 17.61 13.46 -18.14
CA TRP A 153 17.11 14.78 -18.47
C TRP A 153 15.59 14.76 -18.56
N ARG A 154 14.95 15.81 -18.05
CA ARG A 154 13.52 16.01 -18.22
C ARG A 154 13.29 16.96 -19.39
N ASP A 155 12.62 16.46 -20.42
CA ASP A 155 12.24 17.22 -21.60
C ASP A 155 10.92 17.96 -21.32
N ASP A 156 11.02 19.18 -20.77
CA ASP A 156 9.87 20.05 -20.57
C ASP A 156 9.75 21.07 -21.71
N ALA A 157 8.51 21.42 -22.06
CA ALA A 157 8.20 22.37 -23.13
C ALA A 157 8.63 23.82 -22.82
N ASP A 158 8.90 24.12 -21.55
CA ASP A 158 9.23 25.46 -21.04
C ASP A 158 10.73 25.80 -21.11
N GLN A 159 11.54 24.96 -21.77
CA GLN A 159 13.01 25.07 -21.89
C GLN A 159 13.77 25.09 -20.55
N ALA A 160 13.09 24.92 -19.42
CA ALA A 160 13.74 24.85 -18.13
C ALA A 160 14.47 23.51 -18.02
N LYS A 161 15.80 23.55 -17.87
CA LYS A 161 16.57 22.32 -17.65
C LYS A 161 16.24 21.76 -16.27
N ARG A 162 15.78 20.52 -16.25
CA ARG A 162 15.51 19.75 -15.03
C ARG A 162 16.03 18.33 -15.21
N ILE A 163 16.31 17.67 -14.09
CA ILE A 163 16.63 16.24 -14.07
C ILE A 163 15.54 15.49 -13.33
N SER A 164 15.27 14.27 -13.76
CA SER A 164 14.43 13.33 -13.06
C SER A 164 15.29 12.25 -12.41
N VAL A 165 15.07 12.00 -11.12
CA VAL A 165 15.53 10.79 -10.41
C VAL A 165 14.33 9.88 -10.27
N SER A 166 14.44 8.62 -10.68
CA SER A 166 13.30 7.71 -10.71
C SER A 166 13.61 6.33 -10.16
N CYS A 167 12.55 5.70 -9.66
CA CYS A 167 12.54 4.33 -9.20
C CYS A 167 11.56 3.50 -10.03
N ALA A 168 12.03 2.36 -10.55
CA ALA A 168 11.23 1.47 -11.38
C ALA A 168 10.41 0.44 -10.57
N ASP A 169 10.86 0.10 -9.36
CA ASP A 169 10.20 -0.87 -8.49
C ASP A 169 10.48 -0.58 -7.01
N THR A 170 9.44 -0.39 -6.22
CA THR A 170 9.47 -0.21 -4.76
C THR A 170 8.98 -1.45 -4.00
N GLY A 171 8.50 -2.48 -4.71
CA GLY A 171 7.82 -3.64 -4.12
C GLY A 171 6.43 -3.32 -3.55
N ARG A 172 5.94 -2.08 -3.69
CA ARG A 172 4.61 -1.66 -3.24
C ARG A 172 3.58 -1.80 -4.37
N PRO A 173 2.27 -1.92 -4.05
CA PRO A 173 1.23 -1.89 -5.06
C PRO A 173 1.08 -0.49 -5.68
N ALA A 174 0.56 -0.43 -6.91
CA ALA A 174 0.25 0.82 -7.59
C ALA A 174 -0.70 1.70 -6.77
N PRO A 175 -0.50 3.04 -6.73
CA PRO A 175 0.45 3.81 -7.56
C PRO A 175 1.84 3.97 -6.95
N GLN A 176 2.14 3.31 -5.82
CA GLN A 176 3.41 3.45 -5.12
C GLN A 176 4.49 2.50 -5.64
N ASP A 177 4.18 1.64 -6.62
CA ASP A 177 5.08 0.64 -7.22
C ASP A 177 6.30 1.27 -7.91
N ARG A 178 6.20 2.54 -8.27
CA ARG A 178 7.25 3.33 -8.93
C ARG A 178 7.09 4.81 -8.59
N TRP A 179 8.15 5.60 -8.76
CA TRP A 179 8.08 7.05 -8.58
C TRP A 179 9.11 7.81 -9.42
N ASN A 180 8.88 9.11 -9.61
CA ASN A 180 9.78 10.03 -10.31
C ASN A 180 9.80 11.37 -9.58
N VAL A 181 10.98 11.78 -9.12
CA VAL A 181 11.25 13.06 -8.46
C VAL A 181 11.99 13.95 -9.44
N THR A 182 11.48 15.16 -9.63
CA THR A 182 12.10 16.14 -10.53
C THR A 182 12.83 17.22 -9.74
N LEU A 183 14.08 17.45 -10.12
CA LEU A 183 14.95 18.46 -9.52
C LEU A 183 15.26 19.56 -10.55
N PRO A 184 15.03 20.84 -10.20
CA PRO A 184 15.45 21.94 -11.05
C PRO A 184 16.97 22.08 -11.02
N ILE A 185 17.56 22.50 -12.14
CA ILE A 185 18.99 22.84 -12.19
C ILE A 185 19.21 24.28 -12.60
N TYR A 186 20.33 24.85 -12.14
CA TYR A 186 20.76 26.21 -12.45
C TYR A 186 22.26 26.23 -12.78
N PRO A 187 22.72 27.15 -13.65
CA PRO A 187 24.15 27.38 -13.82
C PRO A 187 24.75 27.92 -12.52
N ASN A 188 25.90 27.37 -12.12
CA ASN A 188 26.67 27.82 -10.97
C ASN A 188 27.55 29.03 -11.31
#